data_AF-A0A2R6MJ97-F1
#
_entry.id   AF-A0A2R6MJ97-F1
#
_cell.length_a   1.000
_cell.length_b   1.000
_cell.length_c   1.000
_cell.angle_alpha   90.00
_cell.angle_beta   90.00
_cell.angle_gamma   90.00
#
_symmetry.space_group_name_H-M   'P 1'
#
loop_
_entity.id
_entity.type
_entity.pdbx_description
1 polymer ?
#
loop_
_entity_poly.entity_id
_entity_poly.type
_entity_poly.pdbx_seq_one_letter_code
_entity_poly.pdbx_strand_id
1 'polypeptide(L)'
;MPQDRLYDRLGGREGIAAVVDDFYAQLVGDDELGEFFEGSDIQRLRETQTAFLCEAAGGPETYELYRSLDEYGVTGEDADAVVEAVAAYQEELLARPNDGS
;
A
#
# COMPACT_ATOMS: atom_id res chain seq x y z
N MET A 1 21.95 5.62 -2.82
CA MET A 1 20.87 6.09 -1.93
C MET A 1 19.60 5.42 -2.42
N PRO A 2 18.73 4.86 -1.58
CA PRO A 2 17.36 4.66 -2.03
C PRO A 2 16.91 6.04 -2.53
N GLN A 3 16.61 6.15 -3.82
CA GLN A 3 16.15 7.42 -4.35
C GLN A 3 14.83 7.68 -3.66
N ASP A 4 14.78 8.67 -2.74
CA ASP A 4 13.65 8.96 -1.84
C ASP A 4 12.33 8.68 -2.55
N ARG A 5 11.77 7.49 -2.33
CA ARG A 5 10.58 7.08 -3.07
C ARG A 5 9.48 8.00 -2.60
N LEU A 6 8.55 8.32 -3.50
CA LEU A 6 7.39 9.12 -3.09
C LEU A 6 6.67 8.42 -1.92
N TYR A 7 6.71 7.09 -1.89
CA TYR A 7 6.24 6.25 -0.79
C TYR A 7 6.84 6.66 0.56
N ASP A 8 8.17 6.74 0.68
CA ASP A 8 8.85 7.10 1.93
C ASP A 8 8.53 8.54 2.34
N ARG A 9 8.46 9.45 1.35
CA ARG A 9 8.12 10.86 1.56
C ARG A 9 6.68 11.07 2.02
N LEU A 10 5.77 10.18 1.63
CA LEU A 10 4.37 10.19 2.05
C LEU A 10 4.15 9.50 3.39
N GLY A 11 5.20 8.97 4.05
CA GLY A 11 5.08 8.26 5.33
C GLY A 11 4.74 6.78 5.17
N GLY A 12 5.09 6.18 4.03
CA GLY A 12 4.81 4.78 3.72
C GLY A 12 3.32 4.49 3.58
N ARG A 13 2.95 3.22 3.79
CA ARG A 13 1.56 2.75 3.64
C ARG A 13 0.60 3.48 4.56
N GLU A 14 0.98 3.72 5.81
CA GLU A 14 0.11 4.40 6.78
C GLU A 14 -0.18 5.85 6.36
N GLY A 15 0.84 6.59 5.91
CA GLY A 15 0.63 7.96 5.46
C GLY A 15 -0.20 8.05 4.17
N ILE A 16 -0.02 7.11 3.24
CA ILE A 16 -0.88 7.00 2.05
C ILE A 16 -2.31 6.60 2.45
N ALA A 17 -2.48 5.64 3.37
CA ALA A 17 -3.79 5.22 3.86
C ALA A 17 -4.55 6.38 4.52
N ALA A 18 -3.88 7.19 5.33
CA ALA A 18 -4.48 8.37 5.95
C ALA A 18 -4.98 9.39 4.91
N VAL A 19 -4.19 9.65 3.85
CA VAL A 19 -4.60 10.54 2.76
C VAL A 19 -5.82 9.98 2.01
N VAL A 20 -5.87 8.67 1.79
CA VAL A 20 -7.01 8.01 1.15
C VAL A 20 -8.25 8.05 2.04
N ASP A 21 -8.11 7.83 3.34
CA ASP A 21 -9.21 7.92 4.30
C ASP A 21 -9.82 9.33 4.33
N ASP A 22 -8.99 10.37 4.41
CA ASP A 22 -9.43 11.77 4.38
C ASP A 22 -10.13 12.10 3.05
N PHE A 23 -9.60 11.62 1.93
CA PHE A 23 -10.21 11.81 0.61
C PHE A 23 -11.61 11.21 0.53
N TYR A 24 -11.80 9.96 0.99
CA TYR A 24 -13.12 9.33 1.00
C TYR A 24 -14.06 9.95 2.03
N ALA A 25 -13.56 10.42 3.16
CA ALA A 25 -14.37 11.14 4.14
C ALA A 25 -14.96 12.43 3.53
N GLN A 26 -14.16 13.15 2.73
CA GLN A 26 -14.62 14.34 2.01
C GLN A 26 -15.60 13.99 0.88
N LEU A 27 -15.33 12.95 0.09
CA LEU A 27 -16.22 12.53 -1.00
C LEU A 27 -17.60 12.07 -0.51
N VAL A 28 -17.64 11.28 0.57
CA VAL A 28 -18.90 10.78 1.13
C VAL A 28 -19.69 11.88 1.83
N GLY A 29 -19.00 12.91 2.34
CA GLY A 29 -19.63 14.08 2.95
C GLY A 29 -20.14 15.12 1.96
N ASP A 30 -19.90 14.94 0.66
CA ASP A 30 -20.34 15.85 -0.39
C ASP A 30 -21.74 15.46 -0.90
N ASP A 31 -22.66 16.44 -0.98
CA ASP A 31 -24.06 16.18 -1.35
C ASP A 31 -24.24 15.69 -2.80
N GLU A 32 -23.31 16.01 -3.71
CA GLU A 32 -23.38 15.60 -5.12
C GLU A 32 -22.59 14.31 -5.36
N LEU A 33 -21.41 14.19 -4.75
CA LEU A 33 -20.53 13.04 -4.95
C LEU A 33 -20.89 11.85 -4.05
N GLY A 34 -21.48 12.10 -2.87
CA GLY A 34 -21.84 11.09 -1.90
C GLY A 34 -22.87 10.08 -2.44
N GLU A 35 -23.82 10.53 -3.26
CA GLU A 35 -24.84 9.68 -3.89
C GLU A 35 -24.22 8.54 -4.72
N PHE A 36 -23.06 8.76 -5.36
CA PHE A 36 -22.39 7.73 -6.16
C PHE A 36 -21.81 6.59 -5.33
N PHE A 37 -21.60 6.82 -4.03
CA PHE A 37 -21.03 5.86 -3.10
C PHE A 37 -22.08 5.16 -2.25
N GLU A 38 -23.37 5.50 -2.41
CA GLU A 38 -24.46 4.81 -1.73
C GLU A 38 -24.47 3.31 -2.07
N GLY A 39 -24.42 2.46 -1.04
CA GLY A 39 -24.38 1.01 -1.20
C GLY A 39 -23.04 0.43 -1.67
N SER A 40 -22.01 1.28 -1.85
CA SER A 40 -20.66 0.82 -2.15
C SER A 40 -19.89 0.39 -0.90
N ASP A 41 -19.00 -0.57 -1.05
CA ASP A 41 -18.06 -0.97 0.00
C ASP A 41 -16.88 0.00 0.04
N ILE A 42 -17.06 1.12 0.76
CA ILE A 42 -16.06 2.18 0.89
C ILE A 42 -14.78 1.67 1.54
N GLN A 43 -14.87 0.72 2.46
CA GLN A 43 -13.69 0.13 3.10
C GLN A 43 -12.84 -0.59 2.06
N ARG A 44 -13.46 -1.43 1.22
CA ARG A 44 -12.76 -2.13 0.14
C ARG A 44 -12.16 -1.16 -0.89
N LEU A 45 -12.86 -0.06 -1.20
CA LEU A 45 -12.36 0.97 -2.11
C LEU A 45 -11.12 1.68 -1.53
N ARG A 46 -11.14 2.04 -0.25
CA ARG A 46 -9.99 2.64 0.45
C ARG A 46 -8.78 1.72 0.44
N GLU A 47 -8.97 0.44 0.77
CA GLU A 47 -7.90 -0.55 0.77
C GLU A 47 -7.27 -0.71 -0.62
N THR A 48 -8.11 -0.80 -1.65
CA THR A 48 -7.66 -0.94 -3.05
C THR A 48 -6.92 0.31 -3.51
N GLN A 49 -7.46 1.50 -3.23
CA GLN A 49 -6.86 2.76 -3.66
C GLN A 49 -5.54 3.04 -2.93
N THR A 50 -5.45 2.67 -1.65
CA THR A 50 -4.22 2.72 -0.86
C THR A 50 -3.15 1.84 -1.48
N ALA A 51 -3.47 0.59 -1.82
CA ALA A 51 -2.53 -0.33 -2.45
C ALA A 51 -2.02 0.20 -3.79
N PHE A 52 -2.92 0.69 -4.64
CA PHE A 52 -2.55 1.31 -5.92
C PHE A 52 -1.62 2.51 -5.75
N LEU A 53 -1.91 3.40 -4.80
CA LEU A 53 -1.07 4.56 -4.54
C LEU A 53 0.27 4.19 -3.92
N CYS A 54 0.33 3.14 -3.10
CA CYS A 54 1.58 2.60 -2.59
C CYS A 54 2.47 2.14 -3.75
N GLU A 55 1.96 1.32 -4.66
CA GLU A 55 2.69 0.85 -5.84
C GLU A 55 3.14 2.03 -6.73
N ALA A 56 2.22 2.95 -7.05
CA ALA A 56 2.51 4.12 -7.89
C ALA A 56 3.54 5.07 -7.26
N ALA A 57 3.60 5.13 -5.93
CA ALA A 57 4.59 5.91 -5.19
C ALA A 57 5.96 5.21 -5.07
N GLY A 58 6.11 4.00 -5.64
CA GLY A 58 7.31 3.18 -5.58
C GLY A 58 7.41 2.34 -4.31
N GLY A 59 6.30 2.18 -3.58
CA GLY A 59 6.22 1.30 -2.42
C GLY A 59 6.43 -0.17 -2.80
N PRO A 60 6.79 -1.01 -1.84
CA PRO A 60 6.97 -2.43 -2.08
C PRO A 60 5.63 -3.06 -2.49
N GLU A 61 5.67 -4.09 -3.36
CA GLU A 61 4.51 -4.82 -3.89
C GLU A 61 3.88 -5.73 -2.81
N THR A 62 3.70 -5.22 -1.60
CA THR A 62 3.41 -5.98 -0.39
C THR A 62 1.93 -6.25 -0.20
N TYR A 63 1.03 -5.51 -0.87
CA TYR A 63 -0.40 -5.75 -0.77
C TYR A 63 -0.82 -7.11 -1.35
N GLU A 64 -0.29 -7.45 -2.53
CA GLU A 64 -0.50 -8.78 -3.13
C GLU A 64 0.09 -9.89 -2.23
N LEU A 65 1.24 -9.62 -1.60
CA LEU A 65 1.85 -10.53 -0.64
C LEU A 65 0.99 -10.74 0.60
N TYR A 66 0.45 -9.68 1.22
CA TYR A 66 -0.49 -9.78 2.34
C TYR A 66 -1.72 -10.61 1.97
N ARG A 67 -2.30 -10.38 0.79
CA ARG A 67 -3.47 -11.15 0.34
C ARG A 67 -3.13 -12.63 0.14
N SER A 68 -1.96 -12.91 -0.43
CA SER A 68 -1.50 -14.28 -0.60
C SER A 68 -1.26 -14.96 0.75
N LEU A 69 -0.67 -14.26 1.72
CA LEU A 69 -0.42 -14.77 3.07
C LEU A 69 -1.72 -15.10 3.80
N ASP A 70 -2.73 -14.24 3.69
CA ASP A 70 -4.07 -14.47 4.27
C ASP A 70 -4.73 -15.73 3.71
N GLU A 71 -4.60 -16.02 2.40
CA GLU A 71 -5.09 -17.26 1.78
C GLU A 71 -4.42 -18.52 2.39
N TYR A 72 -3.18 -18.39 2.86
CA TYR A 72 -2.46 -19.46 3.57
C TYR A 72 -2.64 -19.42 5.09
N GLY A 73 -3.51 -18.55 5.61
CA GLY A 73 -3.78 -18.40 7.04
C GLY A 73 -2.69 -17.68 7.83
N VAL A 74 -1.76 -17.00 7.15
CA VAL A 74 -0.73 -16.16 7.76
C VAL A 74 -1.28 -14.74 7.84
N THR A 75 -1.52 -14.25 9.05
CA THR A 75 -2.20 -12.96 9.31
C THR A 75 -1.55 -12.22 10.47
N GLY A 76 -1.93 -10.96 10.67
CA GLY A 76 -1.42 -10.14 11.77
C GLY A 76 0.11 -10.02 11.77
N GLU A 77 0.71 -10.11 12.96
CA GLU A 77 2.14 -9.91 13.16
C GLU A 77 3.02 -10.87 12.33
N ASP A 78 2.54 -12.09 12.05
CA ASP A 78 3.27 -13.06 11.20
C ASP A 78 3.32 -12.60 9.74
N ALA A 79 2.23 -12.03 9.23
CA ALA A 79 2.19 -11.50 7.88
C ALA A 79 3.08 -10.26 7.75
N ASP A 80 3.06 -9.39 8.77
CA ASP A 80 3.90 -8.19 8.84
C ASP A 80 5.39 -8.58 8.78
N ALA A 81 5.80 -9.57 9.57
CA ALA A 81 7.19 -10.03 9.61
C ALA A 81 7.66 -10.61 8.25
N VAL A 82 6.83 -11.37 7.55
CA VAL A 82 7.16 -11.90 6.21
C VAL A 82 7.28 -10.77 5.19
N VAL A 83 6.34 -9.82 5.24
CA VAL A 83 6.34 -8.65 4.36
C VAL A 83 7.58 -7.80 4.56
N GLU A 84 7.96 -7.52 5.81
CA GLU A 84 9.18 -6.77 6.14
C GLU A 84 10.43 -7.51 5.65
N ALA A 85 10.51 -8.83 5.85
CA ALA A 85 11.64 -9.63 5.39
C ALA A 85 11.79 -9.62 3.86
N VAL A 86 10.68 -9.71 3.12
CA VAL A 86 10.68 -9.64 1.66
C VAL A 86 11.11 -8.25 1.18
N ALA A 87 10.59 -7.18 1.79
CA ALA A 87 10.96 -5.81 1.44
C ALA A 87 12.46 -5.56 1.65
N ALA A 88 13.00 -5.95 2.82
CA ALA A 88 14.42 -5.83 3.12
C ALA A 88 15.30 -6.60 2.11
N TYR A 89 14.88 -7.81 1.73
CA TYR A 89 15.60 -8.61 0.74
C TYR A 89 15.58 -7.98 -0.66
N GLN A 90 14.44 -7.44 -1.09
CA GLN A 90 14.34 -6.72 -2.36
C GLN A 90 15.23 -5.48 -2.40
N GLU A 91 15.30 -4.73 -1.29
CA GLU A 91 16.21 -3.58 -1.19
C GLU A 91 17.68 -3.99 -1.28
N GLU A 92 18.07 -5.11 -0.66
CA GLU A 92 19.41 -5.66 -0.82
C GLU A 92 19.68 -6.03 -2.29
N LEU A 93 18.74 -6.67 -2.99
CA LEU A 93 18.88 -7.01 -4.40
C LEU A 93 19.03 -5.77 -5.30
N LEU A 94 18.26 -4.71 -5.03
CA LEU A 94 18.32 -3.46 -5.79
C LEU A 94 19.57 -2.62 -5.47
N ALA A 95 20.13 -2.76 -4.26
CA ALA A 95 21.34 -2.07 -3.84
C ALA A 95 22.61 -2.74 -4.36
N ARG A 96 22.55 -4.02 -4.74
CA ARG A 96 23.67 -4.68 -5.41
C ARG A 96 23.88 -4.02 -6.77
N PRO A 97 25.11 -3.56 -7.09
CA PRO A 97 25.40 -3.11 -8.44
C PRO A 97 25.08 -4.26 -9.38
N ASN A 98 24.29 -3.98 -10.41
CA ASN A 98 24.03 -4.93 -11.47
C ASN A 98 25.33 -5.03 -12.27
N ASP A 99 26.31 -5.76 -11.75
CA ASP A 99 27.57 -6.08 -12.41
C ASP A 99 27.26 -7.12 -13.49
N GLY A 100 26.52 -6.67 -14.52
CA GLY A 100 26.32 -7.42 -15.74
C GLY A 100 27.67 -7.60 -16.44
N SER A 101 28.12 -8.86 -16.51
CA SER A 101 29.05 -9.31 -17.55
C SER A 101 28.27 -9.74 -18.79
#